data_AF-A0A356X7P6-F1
#
_entry.id   AF-A0A356X7P6-F1
#
_cell.length_a   1.000
_cell.length_b   1.000
_cell.length_c   1.000
_cell.angle_alpha   90.00
_cell.angle_beta   90.00
_cell.angle_gamma   90.00
#
_symmetry.space_group_name_H-M   'P 1'
#
loop_
_entity.id
_entity.type
_entity.pdbx_description
1 polymer ?
#
loop_
_entity_poly.entity_id
_entity_poly.type
_entity_poly.pdbx_seq_one_letter_code
_entity_poly.pdbx_strand_id
1 'polypeptide(L)'
;NLPFVTATDAGPKHLNIDLSRAKFEQLVDDLVKRSIDPCKKALDDAGLSKSDIDQVILVGGSTRIPKIQEEVKAFFGKDPSKGVNPDEVVAVGAAIQGGVMSGDVEDVVLLDVTPLTLGIETMGGVM
;
A
#
# COMPACT_ATOMS: atom_id res chain seq x y z
N ASN A 1 20.04 -12.39 -20.73
CA ASN A 1 20.87 -12.12 -19.54
C ASN A 1 22.32 -12.18 -19.93
N LEU A 2 22.99 -11.03 -20.06
CA LEU A 2 24.44 -10.99 -20.18
C LEU A 2 25.02 -11.06 -18.76
N PRO A 3 26.07 -11.85 -18.50
CA PRO A 3 26.60 -12.07 -17.15
C PRO A 3 27.41 -10.88 -16.60
N PHE A 4 27.40 -9.73 -17.27
CA PHE A 4 28.16 -8.54 -16.95
C PHE A 4 27.27 -7.28 -17.07
N VAL A 5 27.59 -6.25 -16.28
CA VAL A 5 26.83 -4.99 -16.22
C VAL A 5 27.16 -4.08 -17.39
N THR A 6 28.43 -4.02 -17.78
CA THR A 6 28.90 -3.20 -18.92
C THR A 6 30.23 -3.72 -19.45
N ALA A 7 30.64 -3.29 -20.65
CA ALA A 7 31.95 -3.55 -21.20
C ALA A 7 32.74 -2.25 -21.32
N THR A 8 34.01 -2.29 -20.95
CA THR A 8 34.96 -1.19 -21.07
C THR A 8 36.12 -1.62 -21.97
N ASP A 9 37.02 -0.71 -22.31
CA ASP A 9 38.24 -1.05 -23.08
C ASP A 9 39.10 -2.13 -22.38
N ALA A 10 38.94 -2.30 -21.06
CA ALA A 10 39.58 -3.35 -20.26
C ALA A 10 38.77 -4.66 -20.17
N GLY A 11 37.67 -4.80 -20.92
CA GLY A 11 36.79 -5.98 -20.92
C GLY A 11 35.48 -5.80 -20.10
N PRO A 12 34.71 -6.89 -19.93
CA PRO A 12 33.42 -6.89 -19.24
C PRO A 12 33.58 -6.63 -17.72
N LYS A 13 32.65 -5.87 -17.15
CA LYS A 13 32.55 -5.54 -15.73
C LYS A 13 31.39 -6.29 -15.09
N HIS A 14 31.67 -7.00 -14.01
CA HIS A 14 30.70 -7.78 -13.26
C HIS A 14 30.40 -7.09 -11.93
N LEU A 15 29.14 -7.11 -11.50
CA LEU A 15 28.74 -6.68 -10.17
C LEU A 15 28.31 -7.91 -9.38
N ASN A 16 29.06 -8.23 -8.32
CA ASN A 16 28.72 -9.30 -7.40
C ASN A 16 28.67 -8.72 -5.99
N ILE A 17 27.45 -8.56 -5.46
CA ILE A 17 27.20 -7.99 -4.14
C ILE A 17 26.14 -8.85 -3.45
N ASP A 18 26.44 -9.29 -2.24
CA ASP A 18 25.46 -9.92 -1.36
C ASP A 18 24.61 -8.84 -0.68
N LEU A 19 23.28 -8.95 -0.79
CA LEU A 19 22.34 -8.08 -0.11
C LEU A 19 21.56 -8.90 0.93
N SER A 20 21.81 -8.65 2.20
CA SER A 20 21.04 -9.25 3.29
C SER A 20 19.69 -8.56 3.45
N ARG A 21 18.71 -9.28 4.02
CA ARG A 21 17.40 -8.70 4.38
C ARG A 21 17.55 -7.49 5.29
N ALA A 22 18.39 -7.59 6.33
CA ALA A 22 18.62 -6.51 7.27
C ALA A 22 19.13 -5.23 6.56
N LYS A 23 20.00 -5.39 5.55
CA LYS A 23 20.47 -4.25 4.77
C LYS A 23 19.37 -3.67 3.88
N PHE A 24 18.56 -4.51 3.24
CA PHE A 24 17.39 -4.06 2.47
C PHE A 24 16.41 -3.28 3.35
N GLU A 25 16.04 -3.82 4.51
CA GLU A 25 15.12 -3.18 5.45
C GLU A 25 15.66 -1.85 5.96
N GLN A 26 16.97 -1.77 6.25
CA GLN A 26 17.62 -0.50 6.58
C GLN A 26 17.48 0.54 5.46
N LEU A 27 17.57 0.13 4.20
CA LEU A 27 17.51 1.03 3.04
C LEU A 27 16.09 1.55 2.75
N VAL A 28 15.04 0.89 3.27
CA VAL A 28 13.63 1.25 2.99
C VAL A 28 12.86 1.65 4.25
N ASP A 29 13.50 1.70 5.42
CA ASP A 29 12.86 1.94 6.71
C ASP A 29 12.07 3.26 6.75
N ASP A 30 12.59 4.32 6.14
CA ASP A 30 11.91 5.60 6.03
C ASP A 30 10.63 5.51 5.17
N LEU A 31 10.67 4.75 4.08
CA LEU A 31 9.52 4.52 3.20
C LEU A 31 8.42 3.72 3.92
N VAL A 32 8.81 2.70 4.69
CA VAL A 32 7.87 1.90 5.48
C VAL A 32 7.24 2.76 6.58
N LYS A 33 8.01 3.58 7.30
CA LYS A 33 7.45 4.47 8.33
C LYS A 33 6.48 5.50 7.75
N ARG A 34 6.83 6.07 6.59
CA ARG A 34 5.97 7.02 5.87
C ARG A 34 4.63 6.42 5.45
N SER A 35 4.51 5.10 5.25
CA SER A 35 3.23 4.49 4.90
C SER A 35 2.28 4.34 6.10
N ILE A 36 2.79 4.42 7.33
CA ILE A 36 1.97 4.33 8.55
C ILE A 36 1.31 5.66 8.91
N ASP A 37 1.92 6.80 8.57
CA ASP A 37 1.38 8.12 8.90
C ASP A 37 0.00 8.40 8.28
N PRO A 38 -0.27 8.05 7.00
CA PRO A 38 -1.61 8.12 6.42
C PRO A 38 -2.64 7.25 7.16
N CYS A 39 -2.25 6.10 7.71
CA CYS A 39 -3.17 5.26 8.48
C CYS A 39 -3.61 5.92 9.79
N LYS A 40 -2.71 6.68 10.45
CA LYS A 40 -3.06 7.48 11.63
C LYS A 40 -4.08 8.56 11.27
N LYS A 41 -3.78 9.33 10.23
CA LYS A 41 -4.68 10.38 9.75
C LYS A 41 -6.06 9.84 9.37
N ALA A 42 -6.11 8.69 8.70
CA ALA A 42 -7.38 8.06 8.33
C ALA A 42 -8.22 7.64 9.55
N LEU A 43 -7.59 7.15 10.63
CA LEU A 43 -8.28 6.86 11.88
C LEU A 43 -8.82 8.14 12.54
N ASP A 44 -8.00 9.19 12.56
CA ASP A 44 -8.39 10.48 13.13
C ASP A 44 -9.56 11.11 12.35
N ASP A 45 -9.50 11.12 11.01
CA ASP A 45 -10.56 11.62 10.12
C ASP A 45 -11.86 10.80 10.26
N ALA A 46 -11.75 9.50 10.53
CA ALA A 46 -12.89 8.61 10.78
C ALA A 46 -13.42 8.69 12.23
N GLY A 47 -12.70 9.33 13.16
CA GLY A 47 -13.03 9.35 14.58
C GLY A 47 -12.95 7.97 15.25
N LEU A 48 -12.11 7.07 14.73
CA LEU A 48 -11.98 5.69 15.20
C LEU A 48 -10.64 5.45 15.90
N SER A 49 -10.65 4.54 16.87
CA SER A 49 -9.44 4.01 17.49
C SER A 49 -8.96 2.74 16.77
N LYS A 50 -7.72 2.35 17.01
CA LYS A 50 -7.15 1.10 16.48
C LYS A 50 -7.94 -0.15 16.92
N SER A 51 -8.53 -0.12 18.12
CA SER A 51 -9.33 -1.23 18.65
C SER A 51 -10.64 -1.42 17.90
N ASP A 52 -11.16 -0.37 17.26
CA ASP A 52 -12.41 -0.42 16.49
C ASP A 52 -12.21 -1.08 15.12
N ILE A 53 -10.97 -1.36 14.71
CA ILE A 53 -10.65 -2.00 13.43
C ILE A 53 -10.72 -3.52 13.57
N ASP A 54 -11.77 -4.16 13.06
CA ASP A 54 -11.95 -5.61 13.19
C ASP A 54 -10.92 -6.43 12.41
N GLN A 55 -10.63 -6.04 11.17
CA GLN A 55 -9.72 -6.73 10.27
C GLN A 55 -8.80 -5.75 9.55
N VAL A 56 -7.57 -6.19 9.29
CA VAL A 56 -6.60 -5.46 8.46
C VAL A 56 -6.38 -6.26 7.18
N ILE A 57 -6.55 -5.63 6.02
CA ILE A 57 -6.37 -6.28 4.72
C ILE A 57 -5.17 -5.65 4.02
N LEU A 58 -4.23 -6.47 3.56
CA LEU A 58 -3.06 -6.02 2.79
C LEU A 58 -3.31 -6.21 1.30
N VAL A 59 -3.10 -5.14 0.52
CA VAL A 59 -3.30 -5.13 -0.93
C VAL A 59 -2.05 -4.58 -1.62
N GLY A 60 -1.65 -5.20 -2.74
CA GLY A 60 -0.48 -4.85 -3.54
C GLY A 60 0.77 -5.66 -3.18
N GLY A 61 1.57 -6.02 -4.19
CA GLY A 61 2.71 -6.93 -4.03
C GLY A 61 3.79 -6.48 -3.04
N SER A 62 4.01 -5.18 -2.86
CA SER A 62 4.97 -4.67 -1.86
C SER A 62 4.58 -5.02 -0.42
N THR A 63 3.31 -5.28 -0.13
CA THR A 63 2.87 -5.74 1.20
C THR A 63 3.37 -7.14 1.56
N ARG A 64 3.98 -7.87 0.62
CA ARG A 64 4.67 -9.14 0.86
C ARG A 64 6.03 -8.95 1.55
N ILE A 65 6.55 -7.73 1.63
CA ILE A 65 7.77 -7.41 2.37
C ILE A 65 7.52 -7.69 3.87
N PRO A 66 8.32 -8.57 4.53
CA PRO A 66 8.10 -8.95 5.93
C PRO A 66 8.03 -7.74 6.88
N LYS A 67 8.94 -6.78 6.72
CA LYS A 67 8.97 -5.55 7.51
C LYS A 67 7.67 -4.75 7.45
N ILE A 68 6.97 -4.71 6.31
CA ILE A 68 5.68 -4.02 6.20
C ILE A 68 4.61 -4.73 7.03
N GLN A 69 4.56 -6.06 6.97
CA GLN A 69 3.59 -6.85 7.73
C GLN A 69 3.82 -6.70 9.24
N GLU A 70 5.08 -6.69 9.66
CA GLU A 70 5.48 -6.45 11.06
C GLU A 70 5.06 -5.07 11.54
N GLU A 71 5.35 -4.01 10.77
CA GLU A 71 4.99 -2.63 11.14
C GLU A 71 3.48 -2.42 11.17
N VAL A 72 2.74 -2.99 10.21
CA VAL A 72 1.26 -2.93 10.20
C VAL A 72 0.68 -3.66 11.41
N LYS A 73 1.20 -4.86 11.73
CA LYS A 73 0.80 -5.61 12.92
C LYS A 73 1.12 -4.86 14.20
N ALA A 74 2.31 -4.26 14.30
CA ALA A 74 2.69 -3.44 15.44
C ALA A 74 1.80 -2.20 15.58
N PHE A 75 1.40 -1.59 14.46
CA PHE A 75 0.56 -0.41 14.47
C PHE A 75 -0.88 -0.70 14.88
N PHE A 76 -1.54 -1.70 14.27
CA PHE A 76 -2.95 -2.04 14.54
C PHE A 76 -3.14 -3.05 15.68
N GLY A 77 -2.08 -3.74 16.12
CA GLY A 77 -2.16 -4.79 17.15
C GLY A 77 -2.86 -6.06 16.70
N LYS A 78 -3.06 -6.26 15.39
CA LYS A 78 -3.78 -7.40 14.80
C LYS A 78 -3.00 -8.00 13.64
N ASP A 79 -3.11 -9.31 13.47
CA ASP A 79 -2.55 -9.99 12.29
C ASP A 79 -3.35 -9.63 11.04
N PRO A 80 -2.70 -9.20 9.94
CA PRO A 80 -3.40 -8.94 8.69
C PRO A 80 -4.03 -10.22 8.11
N SER A 81 -5.21 -10.05 7.54
CA SER A 81 -5.96 -11.11 6.89
C SER A 81 -5.22 -11.65 5.67
N LYS A 82 -5.25 -12.98 5.52
CA LYS A 82 -4.75 -13.71 4.34
C LYS A 82 -5.89 -14.20 3.44
N GLY A 83 -7.11 -13.68 3.64
CA GLY A 83 -8.31 -14.13 2.94
C GLY A 83 -8.40 -13.68 1.48
N VAL A 84 -7.52 -12.79 1.03
CA VAL A 84 -7.51 -12.26 -0.34
C VAL A 84 -6.13 -12.34 -0.97
N ASN A 85 -6.09 -12.51 -2.29
CA ASN A 85 -4.85 -12.41 -3.05
C ASN A 85 -4.49 -10.92 -3.23
N PRO A 86 -3.36 -10.43 -2.67
CA PRO A 86 -3.02 -9.01 -2.71
C PRO A 86 -2.76 -8.48 -4.12
N ASP A 87 -2.46 -9.34 -5.10
CA ASP A 87 -2.11 -8.94 -6.46
C ASP A 87 -3.34 -8.87 -7.39
N GLU A 88 -4.45 -9.53 -7.03
CA GLU A 88 -5.63 -9.69 -7.89
C GLU A 88 -6.90 -9.08 -7.30
N VAL A 89 -6.96 -8.88 -5.98
CA VAL A 89 -8.18 -8.45 -5.26
C VAL A 89 -8.79 -7.17 -5.81
N VAL A 90 -7.97 -6.23 -6.29
CA VAL A 90 -8.45 -4.98 -6.89
C VAL A 90 -9.22 -5.24 -8.18
N ALA A 91 -8.71 -6.11 -9.05
CA ALA A 91 -9.37 -6.46 -10.32
C ALA A 91 -10.67 -7.24 -10.07
N VAL A 92 -10.68 -8.13 -9.07
CA VAL A 92 -11.89 -8.85 -8.64
C VAL A 92 -12.95 -7.87 -8.11
N GLY A 93 -12.55 -6.91 -7.27
CA GLY A 93 -13.46 -5.88 -6.76
C GLY A 93 -14.05 -5.02 -7.89
N ALA A 94 -13.25 -4.65 -8.89
CA ALA A 94 -13.73 -3.93 -10.06
C ALA A 94 -14.74 -4.74 -10.89
N ALA A 95 -14.52 -6.04 -11.07
CA ALA A 95 -15.45 -6.92 -11.76
C ALA A 95 -16.79 -7.05 -11.01
N ILE A 96 -16.75 -7.15 -9.67
CA ILE A 96 -17.95 -7.15 -8.83
C ILE A 96 -18.72 -5.83 -9.00
N GLN A 97 -18.03 -4.70 -8.95
CA GLN A 97 -18.66 -3.39 -9.18
C GLN A 97 -19.32 -3.31 -10.56
N GLY A 98 -18.68 -3.87 -11.60
CA GLY A 98 -19.28 -4.00 -12.93
C GLY A 98 -20.57 -4.82 -12.93
N GLY A 99 -20.59 -5.94 -12.22
CA GLY A 99 -21.79 -6.78 -12.05
C GLY A 99 -22.93 -6.08 -11.29
N VAL A 100 -22.60 -5.23 -10.31
CA VAL A 100 -23.60 -4.39 -9.61
C VAL A 100 -24.20 -3.37 -10.58
N MET A 101 -23.38 -2.76 -11.44
CA MET A 101 -23.84 -1.77 -12.42
C MET A 101 -24.67 -2.38 -13.56
N SER A 102 -24.43 -3.64 -13.95
CA SER A 102 -25.24 -4.34 -14.93
C SER A 102 -26.53 -4.93 -14.35
N GLY A 103 -26.64 -5.02 -13.03
CA GLY A 103 -27.75 -5.67 -12.33
C GLY A 103 -27.58 -7.19 -12.19
N ASP A 104 -26.43 -7.75 -12.52
CA ASP A 104 -26.12 -9.18 -12.35
C ASP A 104 -25.77 -9.54 -10.89
N VAL A 105 -25.40 -8.54 -10.09
CA VAL A 105 -25.12 -8.65 -8.65
C VAL A 105 -26.11 -7.76 -7.89
N GLU A 106 -26.96 -8.38 -7.10
CA GLU A 106 -27.99 -7.71 -6.30
C GLU A 106 -27.52 -7.51 -4.84
N ASP A 107 -28.25 -6.67 -4.09
CA ASP A 107 -28.06 -6.41 -2.66
C ASP A 107 -26.69 -5.81 -2.23
N VAL A 108 -26.01 -5.10 -3.13
CA VAL A 108 -24.77 -4.36 -2.81
C VAL A 108 -24.99 -2.85 -2.94
N VAL A 109 -24.69 -2.11 -1.88
CA VAL A 109 -24.67 -0.64 -1.86
C VAL A 109 -23.27 -0.17 -1.48
N LEU A 110 -22.68 0.70 -2.30
CA LEU A 110 -21.37 1.31 -2.07
C LEU A 110 -21.53 2.84 -1.97
N LEU A 111 -20.94 3.42 -0.93
CA LEU A 111 -20.80 4.87 -0.77
C LEU A 111 -19.32 5.20 -0.61
N ASP A 112 -18.80 6.05 -1.49
CA ASP A 112 -17.40 6.47 -1.51
C ASP A 112 -17.30 8.00 -1.35
N VAL A 113 -16.09 8.51 -1.07
CA VAL A 113 -15.84 9.92 -0.71
C VAL A 113 -14.81 10.56 -1.64
N THR A 114 -14.80 11.90 -1.68
CA THR A 114 -13.71 12.64 -2.34
C THR A 114 -12.53 12.78 -1.36
N PRO A 115 -11.30 12.40 -1.75
CA PRO A 115 -10.18 12.30 -0.79
C PRO A 115 -9.47 13.63 -0.51
N LEU A 116 -9.74 14.67 -1.29
CA LEU A 116 -9.09 15.97 -1.20
C LEU A 116 -10.11 17.08 -1.09
N THR A 117 -9.81 18.07 -0.27
CA THR A 117 -10.59 19.29 -0.16
C THR A 117 -10.60 20.01 -1.51
N LEU A 118 -11.79 20.41 -1.95
CA LEU A 118 -11.99 21.23 -3.14
C LEU A 118 -12.35 22.65 -2.69
N GLY A 119 -11.54 23.64 -3.09
CA GLY A 119 -11.72 25.04 -2.74
C GLY A 119 -11.25 25.97 -3.85
N ILE A 120 -11.52 27.26 -3.68
CA ILE A 120 -11.02 28.33 -4.55
C ILE A 120 -10.22 29.32 -3.72
N GLU A 121 -9.18 29.91 -4.31
CA GLU A 121 -8.41 30.95 -3.64
C GLU A 121 -9.23 32.25 -3.54
N THR A 122 -9.23 32.85 -2.35
CA THR A 122 -9.90 34.13 -2.08
C THR A 122 -8.89 35.26 -1.91
N MET A 123 -9.34 36.52 -2.04
CA MET A 123 -8.48 37.69 -1.89
C MET A 123 -7.76 37.68 -0.53
N GLY A 124 -6.43 37.75 -0.57
CA GLY A 124 -5.59 37.60 0.61
C GLY A 124 -4.85 36.26 0.71
N GLY A 125 -5.00 35.37 -0.27
CA GLY A 125 -4.28 34.09 -0.33
C GLY A 125 -4.83 33.05 0.64
N VAL A 126 -6.11 33.18 1.03
CA VAL A 126 -6.80 32.20 1.88
C VAL A 126 -7.40 31.14 0.96
N MET A 127 -6.99 29.90 1.20
CA MET A 127 -7.48 28.67 0.56
C MET A 127 -8.31 27.86 1.56
#